data_AF-A0A371J2V7-F1
#
_entry.id   AF-A0A371J2V7-F1
#
_cell.length_a   1.000
_cell.length_b   1.000
_cell.length_c   1.000
_cell.angle_alpha   90.00
_cell.angle_beta   90.00
_cell.angle_gamma   90.00
#
_symmetry.space_group_name_H-M   'P 1'
#
loop_
_entity.id
_entity.type
_entity.pdbx_description
1 polymer ?
#
loop_
_entity_poly.entity_id
_entity_poly.type
_entity_poly.pdbx_seq_one_letter_code
_entity_poly.pdbx_strand_id
1 'polypeptide(L)'
;MRINIEDIPENLHSIIDVVGEDKFIEIVKLHGGDNLYIPTYKKLFKASRNQEIISKFNGANASQLGRQYNLSANQIRRIVNMERKYM
;
A
#
# COMPACT_ATOMS: atom_id res chain seq x y z
N MET A 1 0.90 -31.52 8.06
CA MET A 1 0.98 -31.12 9.47
C MET A 1 -0.16 -30.15 9.74
N ARG A 2 -0.79 -30.22 10.92
CA ARG A 2 -1.77 -29.22 11.37
C ARG A 2 -1.07 -28.27 12.33
N ILE A 3 -1.43 -26.99 12.28
CA ILE A 3 -0.95 -25.97 13.21
C ILE A 3 -1.99 -25.80 14.31
N ASN A 4 -1.55 -25.54 15.54
CA ASN A 4 -2.44 -25.08 16.60
C ASN A 4 -2.32 -23.56 16.69
N ILE A 5 -3.44 -22.86 16.61
CA ILE A 5 -3.45 -21.39 16.66
C ILE A 5 -2.90 -20.88 17.99
N GLU A 6 -3.15 -21.58 19.10
CA GLU A 6 -2.67 -21.21 20.46
C GLU A 6 -1.14 -21.15 20.57
N ASP A 7 -0.40 -21.87 19.70
CA ASP A 7 1.06 -21.86 19.67
C ASP A 7 1.63 -20.66 18.88
N ILE A 8 0.77 -19.84 18.27
CA ILE A 8 1.13 -18.71 17.42
C ILE A 8 1.03 -17.41 18.25
N PRO A 9 1.94 -16.45 18.06
CA PRO A 9 1.80 -15.13 18.67
C PRO A 9 0.44 -14.49 18.33
N GLU A 10 -0.26 -14.02 19.37
CA GLU A 10 -1.64 -13.49 19.26
C GLU A 10 -1.78 -12.37 18.23
N ASN A 11 -0.73 -11.55 18.05
CA ASN A 11 -0.71 -10.48 17.05
C ASN A 11 -0.83 -10.99 15.60
N LEU A 12 -0.53 -12.27 15.35
CA LEU A 12 -0.66 -12.91 14.05
C LEU A 12 -2.02 -13.59 13.85
N HIS A 13 -2.83 -13.77 14.91
CA HIS A 13 -4.16 -14.39 14.78
C HIS A 13 -5.05 -13.58 13.86
N SER A 14 -5.02 -12.24 13.99
CA SER A 14 -5.75 -11.34 13.10
C SER A 14 -5.37 -11.50 11.62
N ILE A 15 -4.15 -11.94 11.32
CA ILE A 15 -3.72 -12.23 9.95
C ILE A 15 -4.30 -13.58 9.50
N ILE A 16 -4.26 -14.60 10.36
CA ILE A 16 -4.85 -15.92 10.10
C ILE A 16 -6.35 -15.79 9.83
N ASP A 17 -7.07 -14.99 10.62
CA ASP A 17 -8.51 -14.74 10.43
C ASP A 17 -8.83 -14.13 9.06
N VAL A 18 -7.93 -13.30 8.53
CA VAL A 18 -8.10 -12.63 7.24
C VAL A 18 -7.74 -13.53 6.06
N VAL A 19 -6.68 -14.32 6.17
CA VAL A 19 -6.12 -15.09 5.03
C VAL A 19 -6.44 -16.58 5.07
N GLY A 20 -6.82 -17.12 6.21
CA GLY A 20 -6.97 -18.55 6.48
C GLY A 20 -5.65 -19.26 6.77
N GLU A 21 -5.72 -20.43 7.40
CA GLU A 21 -4.55 -21.23 7.81
C GLU A 21 -3.63 -21.58 6.62
N ASP A 22 -4.21 -22.02 5.50
CA ASP A 22 -3.43 -22.47 4.33
C ASP A 22 -2.54 -21.35 3.78
N LYS A 23 -3.10 -20.14 3.63
CA LYS A 23 -2.34 -18.97 3.15
C LYS A 23 -1.40 -18.41 4.18
N PHE A 24 -1.74 -18.50 5.46
CA PHE A 24 -0.80 -18.14 6.52
C PHE A 24 0.46 -19.02 6.47
N ILE A 25 0.31 -20.33 6.29
CA ILE A 25 1.44 -21.26 6.14
C ILE A 25 2.29 -20.90 4.91
N GLU A 26 1.68 -20.54 3.77
CA GLU A 26 2.41 -20.06 2.60
C GLU A 26 3.24 -18.80 2.91
N ILE A 27 2.66 -17.82 3.63
CA ILE A 27 3.37 -16.60 4.03
C ILE A 27 4.56 -16.94 4.94
N VAL A 28 4.38 -17.82 5.93
CA VAL A 28 5.45 -18.24 6.84
C VAL A 28 6.56 -18.99 6.08
N LYS A 29 6.23 -19.78 5.06
CA LYS A 29 7.24 -20.42 4.20
C LYS A 29 8.05 -19.42 3.39
N LEU A 30 7.44 -18.30 2.99
CA LEU A 30 8.10 -17.26 2.19
C LEU A 30 8.93 -16.28 3.03
N HIS A 31 8.48 -15.94 4.24
CA HIS A 31 9.03 -14.84 5.04
C HIS A 31 9.35 -15.21 6.49
N GLY A 32 9.23 -16.47 6.88
CA GLY A 32 9.49 -16.92 8.25
C GLY A 32 10.94 -16.66 8.66
N GLY A 33 11.14 -15.87 9.72
CA GLY A 33 12.47 -15.45 10.20
C GLY A 33 12.94 -14.10 9.64
N ASP A 34 12.26 -13.55 8.64
CA ASP A 34 12.54 -12.21 8.12
C ASP A 34 11.99 -11.11 9.04
N ASN A 35 12.62 -9.93 8.99
CA ASN A 35 12.02 -8.71 9.52
C ASN A 35 11.17 -8.01 8.44
N LEU A 36 9.93 -8.47 8.29
CA LEU A 36 9.01 -8.01 7.24
C LEU A 36 8.27 -6.72 7.63
N TYR A 37 8.37 -5.69 6.78
CA TYR A 37 7.56 -4.47 6.91
C TYR A 37 6.22 -4.59 6.17
N ILE A 38 5.11 -4.46 6.90
CA ILE A 38 3.77 -4.30 6.30
C ILE A 38 3.48 -2.80 6.13
N PRO A 39 3.30 -2.30 4.89
CA PRO A 39 3.04 -0.88 4.67
C PRO A 39 1.67 -0.46 5.19
N THR A 40 1.53 0.81 5.57
CA THR A 40 0.23 1.36 5.91
C THR A 40 -0.69 1.39 4.69
N TYR A 41 -2.00 1.29 4.90
CA TYR A 41 -3.01 1.35 3.83
C TYR A 41 -2.76 2.54 2.87
N LYS A 42 -2.50 3.73 3.42
CA LYS A 42 -2.21 4.93 2.62
C LYS A 42 -0.95 4.78 1.75
N LYS A 43 0.10 4.09 2.24
CA LYS A 43 1.33 3.87 1.48
C LYS A 43 1.13 2.83 0.38
N LEU A 44 0.36 1.79 0.63
CA LEU A 44 0.07 0.72 -0.35
C LEU A 44 -0.48 1.30 -1.66
N PHE A 45 -1.46 2.21 -1.57
CA PHE A 45 -2.07 2.82 -2.75
C PHE A 45 -1.38 4.10 -3.24
N LYS A 46 -0.35 4.58 -2.53
CA LYS A 46 0.30 5.87 -2.85
C LYS A 46 0.88 5.87 -4.26
N ALA A 47 1.58 4.81 -4.64
CA ALA A 47 2.23 4.71 -5.94
C ALA A 47 1.19 4.69 -7.08
N SER A 48 0.22 3.78 -7.00
CA SER A 48 -0.87 3.67 -7.98
C SER A 48 -1.65 4.99 -8.12
N ARG A 49 -2.08 5.59 -6.99
CA ARG A 49 -2.75 6.90 -6.99
C ARG A 49 -1.90 7.99 -7.65
N ASN A 50 -0.59 8.04 -7.35
CA ASN A 50 0.28 9.05 -7.94
C ASN A 50 0.40 8.88 -9.46
N GLN A 51 0.53 7.64 -9.96
CA GLN A 51 0.55 7.33 -11.39
C GLN A 51 -0.75 7.77 -12.08
N GLU A 52 -1.90 7.53 -11.45
CA GLU A 52 -3.19 7.98 -11.94
C GLU A 52 -3.32 9.52 -11.96
N ILE A 53 -2.79 10.20 -10.93
CA ILE A 53 -2.73 11.66 -10.89
C ILE A 53 -1.87 12.19 -12.05
N ILE A 54 -0.73 11.58 -12.32
CA ILE A 54 0.19 11.98 -13.39
C ILE A 54 -0.48 11.81 -14.75
N SER A 55 -1.13 10.65 -14.99
CA SER A 55 -1.78 10.38 -16.28
C SER A 55 -2.99 11.28 -16.54
N LYS A 56 -3.71 11.71 -15.49
CA LYS A 56 -4.86 12.62 -15.60
C LYS A 56 -4.51 14.10 -15.57
N PHE A 57 -3.25 14.46 -15.26
CA PHE A 57 -2.87 15.87 -15.15
C PHE A 57 -2.71 16.53 -16.51
N ASN A 58 -3.46 17.61 -16.75
CA ASN A 58 -3.48 18.31 -18.04
C ASN A 58 -2.76 19.68 -18.02
N GLY A 59 -1.99 19.97 -16.96
CA GLY A 59 -1.29 21.24 -16.79
C GLY A 59 -2.05 22.28 -15.97
N ALA A 60 -3.39 22.25 -15.97
CA ALA A 60 -4.23 23.27 -15.32
C ALA A 60 -5.20 22.69 -14.27
N ASN A 61 -5.48 21.39 -14.28
CA ASN A 61 -6.51 20.75 -13.45
C ASN A 61 -6.05 20.36 -12.02
N ALA A 62 -4.99 20.99 -11.48
CA ALA A 62 -4.44 20.65 -10.16
C ALA A 62 -5.48 20.72 -9.02
N SER A 63 -6.34 21.75 -9.02
CA SER A 63 -7.37 21.93 -7.99
C SER A 63 -8.49 20.90 -8.09
N GLN A 64 -8.83 20.46 -9.31
CA GLN A 64 -9.84 19.43 -9.54
C GLN A 64 -9.36 18.07 -9.04
N LEU A 65 -8.14 17.67 -9.43
CA LEU A 65 -7.53 16.43 -8.96
C LEU A 65 -7.31 16.45 -7.44
N GLY A 66 -6.97 17.62 -6.88
CA GLY A 66 -6.86 17.78 -5.43
C GLY A 66 -8.14 17.38 -4.71
N ARG A 67 -9.31 17.86 -5.17
CA ARG A 67 -10.61 17.46 -4.60
C ARG A 67 -10.89 15.97 -4.78
N GLN A 68 -10.61 15.42 -5.97
CA GLN A 68 -10.87 14.01 -6.27
C GLN A 68 -10.06 13.05 -5.37
N TYR A 69 -8.79 13.38 -5.12
CA TYR A 69 -7.88 12.52 -4.36
C TYR A 69 -7.70 12.95 -2.91
N ASN A 70 -8.46 13.93 -2.45
CA ASN A 70 -8.34 14.56 -1.13
C ASN A 70 -6.90 15.03 -0.83
N LEU A 71 -6.34 15.80 -1.76
CA LEU A 71 -5.02 16.40 -1.72
C LEU A 71 -5.09 17.90 -2.02
N SER A 72 -4.11 18.66 -1.56
CA SER A 72 -4.00 20.06 -1.98
C SER A 72 -3.53 20.16 -3.44
N ALA A 73 -3.90 21.24 -4.13
CA ALA A 73 -3.39 21.52 -5.48
C ALA A 73 -1.85 21.56 -5.53
N ASN A 74 -1.20 21.99 -4.44
CA ASN A 74 0.25 21.96 -4.31
C ASN A 74 0.82 20.53 -4.23
N GLN A 75 0.14 19.62 -3.51
CA GLN A 75 0.54 18.21 -3.48
C GLN A 75 0.41 17.56 -4.86
N ILE A 76 -0.64 17.87 -5.62
CA ILE A 76 -0.80 17.40 -7.00
C ILE A 76 0.37 17.89 -7.87
N ARG A 77 0.66 19.19 -7.89
CA ARG A 77 1.79 19.76 -8.64
C ARG A 77 3.12 19.12 -8.25
N ARG A 78 3.34 18.86 -6.96
CA ARG A 78 4.55 18.19 -6.49
C ARG A 78 4.66 16.76 -6.98
N ILE A 79 3.57 15.99 -6.99
CA ILE A 79 3.53 14.62 -7.51
C ILE A 79 3.94 14.62 -8.99
N VAL A 80 3.33 15.48 -9.80
CA VAL A 80 3.62 15.58 -11.23
C VAL A 80 5.06 16.03 -11.50
N ASN A 81 5.55 17.03 -10.76
CA ASN A 81 6.90 17.56 -10.96
C ASN A 81 8.00 16.59 -10.51
N MET A 82 7.74 15.75 -9.50
CA MET A 82 8.70 14.72 -9.11
C MET A 82 8.88 13.70 -10.23
N GLU A 83 7.81 13.27 -10.89
CA GLU A 83 7.92 12.30 -12.01
C GLU A 83 8.76 12.86 -13.16
N ARG A 84 8.48 14.09 -13.57
CA ARG A 84 9.20 14.79 -14.65
C ARG A 84 10.70 14.97 -14.40
N LYS A 85 11.14 14.89 -13.14
CA LYS A 85 12.55 15.03 -12.77
C LYS A 85 13.36 13.74 -12.97
N TYR A 86 12.68 12.59 -13.03
CA TYR A 86 13.30 11.28 -13.18
C TYR A 86 13.03 10.63 -14.55
N MET A 87 12.45 11.40 -15.48
CA MET A 87 12.40 11.14 -16.92
C MET A 87 13.47 11.97 -17.62
#